data_AF-A0AB40D5R8-F1
#
_entry.id   AF-A0AB40D5R8-F1
#
_cell.length_a   1.000
_cell.length_b   1.000
_cell.length_c   1.000
_cell.angle_alpha   90.00
_cell.angle_beta   90.00
_cell.angle_gamma   90.00
#
_symmetry.space_group_name_H-M   'P 1'
#
loop_
_entity.id
_entity.type
_entity.pdbx_description
1 polymer ?
#
loop_
_entity_poly.entity_id
_entity_poly.type
_entity_poly.pdbx_seq_one_letter_code
_entity_poly.pdbx_strand_id
1 'polypeptide(L)'
;MEDNYKSVIQPQRRLNQNMKEVIKVEVVNLLDARIIYPISDSAWVSLTQVVLKKGGMTVVRNERNELIPTRTVTGWLLCIDYRRLNDATQKNHFSLLFIDQMLERLAGHQFYCFLDCMSGYF
;
A
#
# COMPACT_ATOMS: atom_id res chain seq x y z
N MET A 1 -16.65 -14.52 -4.78
CA MET A 1 -17.30 -13.19 -4.85
C MET A 1 -18.75 -13.40 -4.47
N GLU A 2 -19.42 -12.47 -3.80
CA GLU A 2 -20.85 -12.65 -3.53
C GLU A 2 -21.61 -12.74 -4.87
N ASP A 3 -22.48 -13.74 -5.03
CA ASP A 3 -23.09 -14.10 -6.33
C ASP A 3 -23.92 -12.97 -6.98
N ASN A 4 -24.26 -11.93 -6.21
CA ASN A 4 -25.07 -10.79 -6.66
C ASN A 4 -24.27 -9.52 -6.99
N TYR A 5 -22.94 -9.53 -6.89
CA TYR A 5 -22.16 -8.31 -7.06
C TYR A 5 -21.82 -8.04 -8.54
N LYS A 6 -22.17 -6.85 -9.04
CA LYS A 6 -21.87 -6.44 -10.42
C LYS A 6 -20.45 -5.91 -10.55
N SER A 7 -19.79 -6.25 -11.67
CA SER A 7 -18.47 -5.70 -11.98
C SER A 7 -18.49 -4.19 -12.11
N VAL A 8 -17.43 -3.55 -11.63
CA VAL A 8 -17.31 -2.10 -11.61
C VAL A 8 -16.07 -1.65 -12.35
N ILE A 9 -16.27 -0.77 -13.33
CA ILE A 9 -15.22 0.02 -13.96
C ILE A 9 -15.21 1.40 -13.33
N GLN A 10 -14.19 1.71 -12.53
CA GLN A 10 -14.02 3.02 -11.94
C GLN A 10 -13.22 3.93 -12.88
N PRO A 11 -13.75 5.10 -13.28
CA PRO A 11 -12.98 6.03 -14.08
C PRO A 11 -11.83 6.63 -13.26
N GLN A 12 -10.69 6.80 -13.91
CA GLN A 12 -9.52 7.43 -13.30
C GLN A 12 -9.81 8.89 -12.96
N ARG A 13 -9.48 9.30 -11.73
CA ARG A 13 -9.59 10.71 -11.31
C ARG A 13 -8.53 11.56 -12.00
N ARG A 14 -8.79 12.86 -12.08
CA ARG A 14 -7.82 13.83 -12.60
C ARG A 14 -6.57 13.81 -11.72
N LEU A 15 -5.41 13.63 -12.35
CA LEU A 15 -4.10 13.64 -11.71
C LEU A 15 -3.23 14.74 -12.32
N ASN A 16 -2.40 15.36 -11.48
CA ASN A 16 -1.40 16.31 -11.91
C ASN A 16 -0.32 15.61 -12.75
N GLN A 17 0.38 16.36 -13.60
CA GLN A 17 1.39 15.80 -14.50
C GLN A 17 2.48 15.02 -13.77
N ASN A 18 3.06 15.60 -12.70
CA ASN A 18 4.07 14.94 -11.88
C ASN A 18 3.59 13.60 -11.31
N MET A 19 2.33 13.52 -10.89
CA MET A 19 1.77 12.27 -10.35
C MET A 19 1.62 11.20 -11.44
N LYS A 20 1.22 11.61 -12.66
CA LYS A 20 1.13 10.68 -13.80
C LYS A 20 2.50 10.11 -14.15
N GLU A 21 3.55 10.91 -14.10
CA GLU A 21 4.92 10.46 -14.37
C GLU A 21 5.38 9.43 -13.33
N VAL A 22 5.12 9.69 -12.04
CA VAL A 22 5.41 8.72 -10.98
C VAL A 22 4.65 7.40 -11.19
N ILE A 23 3.35 7.45 -11.53
CA ILE A 23 2.58 6.23 -11.82
C ILE A 23 3.19 5.45 -12.99
N LYS A 24 3.57 6.15 -14.07
CA LYS A 24 4.15 5.49 -15.24
C LYS A 24 5.44 4.76 -14.90
N VAL A 25 6.35 5.40 -14.17
CA VAL A 25 7.61 4.79 -13.74
C VAL A 25 7.34 3.54 -12.90
N GLU A 26 6.44 3.64 -11.93
CA GLU A 26 6.14 2.50 -11.05
C GLU A 26 5.48 1.34 -11.80
N VAL A 27 4.53 1.63 -12.71
CA VAL A 27 3.88 0.60 -13.54
C VAL A 27 4.89 -0.12 -14.43
N VAL A 28 5.87 0.58 -15.00
CA VAL A 28 6.95 -0.04 -15.78
C VAL A 28 7.80 -0.95 -14.90
N ASN A 29 8.20 -0.49 -13.71
CA ASN A 29 8.95 -1.32 -12.77
C ASN A 29 8.20 -2.60 -12.38
N LEU A 30 6.90 -2.50 -12.13
CA LEU A 30 6.05 -3.66 -11.79
C LEU A 30 5.88 -4.63 -12.97
N LEU A 31 5.83 -4.12 -14.20
CA LEU A 31 5.79 -4.94 -15.42
C LEU A 31 7.12 -5.68 -15.62
N ASP A 32 8.26 -4.98 -15.46
CA ASP A 32 9.60 -5.56 -15.60
C ASP A 32 9.85 -6.64 -14.54
N ALA A 33 9.37 -6.43 -13.31
CA ALA A 33 9.40 -7.42 -12.23
C ALA A 33 8.39 -8.58 -12.41
N ARG A 34 7.54 -8.54 -13.45
CA ARG A 34 6.47 -9.51 -13.73
C ARG A 34 5.44 -9.66 -12.60
N ILE A 35 5.26 -8.63 -11.78
CA ILE A 35 4.24 -8.58 -10.74
C ILE A 35 2.86 -8.31 -11.36
N ILE A 36 2.83 -7.51 -12.44
CA ILE A 36 1.62 -7.20 -13.21
C ILE A 36 1.81 -7.53 -14.69
N TYR A 37 0.70 -7.60 -15.43
CA TYR A 37 0.69 -7.81 -16.88
C TYR A 37 -0.41 -6.95 -17.54
N PRO A 38 -0.27 -6.59 -18.83
CA PRO A 38 -1.28 -5.80 -19.51
C PRO A 38 -2.53 -6.63 -19.83
N ILE A 39 -3.70 -6.04 -19.59
CA ILE A 39 -5.01 -6.59 -19.94
C ILE A 39 -5.87 -5.49 -20.58
N SER A 40 -6.66 -5.82 -21.60
CA SER A 40 -7.46 -4.83 -22.35
C SER A 40 -8.95 -4.91 -22.04
N ASP A 41 -9.45 -6.04 -21.57
CA ASP A 41 -10.86 -6.41 -21.48
C ASP A 41 -11.35 -6.66 -20.05
N SER A 42 -10.66 -6.10 -19.04
CA SER A 42 -11.07 -6.27 -17.65
C SER A 42 -12.41 -5.60 -17.36
N ALA A 43 -13.38 -6.40 -16.91
CA ALA A 43 -14.66 -5.91 -16.38
C ALA A 43 -14.52 -5.18 -15.02
N TRP A 44 -13.36 -5.33 -14.37
CA TRP A 44 -13.04 -4.73 -13.07
C TRP A 44 -11.88 -3.75 -13.21
N VAL A 45 -12.14 -2.49 -12.88
CA VAL A 45 -11.10 -1.45 -12.89
C VAL A 45 -11.21 -0.64 -11.62
N SER A 46 -10.11 -0.61 -10.85
CA SER A 46 -9.98 0.20 -9.64
C SER A 46 -9.17 1.46 -9.93
N LEU A 47 -9.48 2.53 -9.20
CA LEU A 47 -8.76 3.80 -9.30
C LEU A 47 -7.32 3.64 -8.81
N THR A 48 -6.36 4.20 -9.54
CA THR A 48 -4.97 4.28 -9.10
C THR A 48 -4.67 5.69 -8.56
N GLN A 49 -4.07 5.76 -7.38
CA GLN A 49 -3.74 7.01 -6.69
C GLN A 49 -2.28 6.99 -6.24
N VAL A 50 -1.64 8.15 -6.24
CA VAL A 50 -0.30 8.31 -5.63
C VAL A 50 -0.43 9.01 -4.29
N VAL A 51 0.26 8.48 -3.29
CA VAL A 51 0.32 9.02 -1.93
C VAL A 51 1.75 9.38 -1.60
N LEU A 52 1.95 10.50 -0.91
CA LEU A 52 3.25 10.90 -0.39
C LEU A 52 3.59 10.10 0.86
N LYS A 53 4.72 9.39 0.85
CA LYS A 53 5.27 8.75 2.04
C LYS A 53 5.81 9.83 2.97
N LYS A 54 5.20 9.93 4.15
CA LYS A 54 5.68 10.81 5.22
C LYS A 54 6.89 10.16 5.88
N GLY A 55 8.00 10.88 5.92
CA GLY A 55 9.20 10.52 6.67
C GLY A 55 9.12 10.91 8.14
N GLY A 56 10.28 10.84 8.79
CA GLY A 56 10.47 11.33 10.14
C GLY A 56 10.24 12.84 10.27
N MET A 57 10.03 13.29 11.51
CA MET A 57 9.97 14.72 11.81
C MET A 57 11.40 15.26 11.88
N THR A 58 11.70 16.28 11.10
CA THR A 58 12.97 17.01 11.17
C THR A 58 12.72 18.42 11.72
N VAL A 59 13.64 18.93 12.52
CA VAL A 59 13.55 20.31 13.02
C VAL A 59 14.42 21.19 12.13
N VAL A 60 13.80 22.08 11.36
CA VAL A 60 14.49 23.00 10.46
C VAL A 60 14.50 24.38 11.11
N ARG A 61 15.65 25.06 11.13
CA ARG A 61 15.73 26.46 11.56
C ARG A 61 15.29 27.37 10.41
N ASN A 62 14.32 28.23 10.66
CA ASN A 62 13.93 29.28 9.72
C ASN A 62 14.92 30.47 9.77
N GLU A 63 14.78 31.43 8.86
CA GLU A 63 15.56 32.68 8.79
C GLU A 63 15.51 33.50 10.08
N ARG A 64 14.44 33.31 10.88
CA ARG A 64 14.25 33.94 12.20
C ARG A 64 14.84 33.12 13.37
N ASN A 65 15.63 32.08 13.08
CA ASN A 65 16.14 31.10 14.05
C ASN A 65 15.07 30.32 14.83
N GLU A 66 13.82 30.36 14.40
CA GLU A 66 12.74 29.56 14.96
C GLU A 66 12.87 28.09 14.50
N LEU A 67 12.70 27.15 15.44
CA LEU A 67 12.75 25.71 15.18
C LEU A 67 11.38 25.23 14.71
N ILE A 68 11.23 24.97 13.40
CA ILE A 68 9.98 24.49 12.81
C ILE A 68 10.05 22.97 12.62
N PRO A 69 9.17 22.19 13.27
CA PRO A 69 9.05 20.76 13.00
C PRO A 69 8.44 20.56 11.61
N THR A 70 9.25 20.09 10.67
CA THR A 70 8.86 19.85 9.29
C THR A 70 8.94 18.35 8.99
N ARG A 71 7.85 17.80 8.44
CA ARG A 71 7.83 16.42 7.95
C ARG A 71 8.49 16.35 6.58
N THR A 72 9.59 15.61 6.49
CA THR A 72 10.21 15.32 5.19
C THR A 72 9.35 14.31 4.44
N VAL A 73 9.16 14.52 3.14
CA VAL A 73 8.53 13.53 2.26
C VAL A 73 9.64 12.61 1.76
N THR A 74 9.54 11.31 2.04
CA THR A 74 10.59 10.33 1.72
C THR A 74 10.39 9.65 0.37
N GLY A 75 9.21 9.79 -0.23
CA GLY A 75 8.93 9.23 -1.56
C GLY A 75 7.46 9.27 -1.91
N TRP A 76 7.14 8.68 -3.06
CA TRP A 76 5.78 8.48 -3.53
C TRP A 76 5.44 6.98 -3.43
N LEU A 77 4.18 6.67 -3.16
CA LEU A 77 3.66 5.30 -3.12
C LEU A 77 2.47 5.19 -4.06
N LEU A 78 2.49 4.15 -4.90
CA LEU A 78 1.34 3.76 -5.70
C LEU A 78 0.32 3.04 -4.82
N CYS A 79 -0.93 3.49 -4.84
CA CYS A 79 -2.01 2.92 -4.07
C CYS A 79 -3.21 2.67 -4.99
N ILE A 80 -3.72 1.44 -4.98
CA ILE A 80 -4.91 1.06 -5.75
C ILE A 80 -6.11 1.06 -4.80
N ASP A 81 -7.15 1.80 -5.16
CA ASP A 81 -8.37 1.92 -4.36
C ASP A 81 -9.28 0.69 -4.54
N TYR A 82 -8.98 -0.35 -3.77
CA TYR A 82 -9.73 -1.60 -3.77
C TYR A 82 -11.04 -1.54 -3.00
N ARG A 83 -11.50 -0.40 -2.47
CA ARG A 83 -12.71 -0.37 -1.61
C ARG A 83 -13.91 -1.09 -2.23
N ARG A 84 -14.25 -0.77 -3.48
CA ARG A 84 -15.38 -1.42 -4.20
C ARG A 84 -15.12 -2.90 -4.48
N LEU A 85 -13.86 -3.29 -4.68
CA LEU A 85 -13.51 -4.70 -4.88
C LEU A 85 -13.60 -5.47 -3.57
N ASN A 86 -13.12 -4.88 -2.46
CA ASN A 86 -13.15 -5.45 -1.12
C ASN A 86 -14.58 -5.64 -0.63
N ASP A 87 -15.49 -4.72 -0.96
CA ASP A 87 -16.93 -4.84 -0.66
C ASP A 87 -17.59 -6.00 -1.42
N ALA A 88 -17.10 -6.31 -2.63
CA ALA A 88 -17.59 -7.42 -3.45
C ALA A 88 -16.98 -8.79 -3.07
N THR A 89 -15.86 -8.76 -2.37
CA THR A 89 -15.07 -9.96 -2.05
C THR A 89 -15.56 -10.54 -0.72
N GLN A 90 -15.79 -11.85 -0.70
CA GLN A 90 -16.15 -12.53 0.54
C GLN A 90 -14.99 -12.44 1.54
N LYS A 91 -15.27 -11.95 2.74
CA LYS A 91 -14.27 -11.85 3.79
C LYS A 91 -14.00 -13.24 4.34
N ASN A 92 -12.77 -13.70 4.21
CA ASN A 92 -12.35 -14.93 4.86
C ASN A 92 -12.12 -14.65 6.35
N HIS A 93 -12.87 -15.34 7.21
CA HIS A 93 -12.67 -15.30 8.66
C HIS A 93 -11.58 -16.29 9.06
N PHE A 94 -10.34 -15.96 8.75
CA PHE A 94 -9.19 -16.69 9.30
C PHE A 94 -9.00 -16.30 10.76
N SER A 95 -9.07 -17.26 11.67
CA SER A 95 -8.79 -17.04 13.08
C SER A 95 -7.30 -16.69 13.24
N LEU A 96 -7.01 -15.41 13.45
CA LEU A 96 -5.68 -15.00 13.89
C LEU A 96 -5.39 -15.69 15.22
N LEU A 97 -4.25 -16.37 15.32
CA LEU A 97 -3.78 -16.90 16.60
C LEU A 97 -3.68 -15.75 17.59
N PHE A 98 -4.21 -15.96 18.79
CA PHE A 98 -4.19 -14.95 19.83
C PHE A 98 -2.74 -14.64 20.21
N ILE A 99 -2.40 -13.36 20.34
CA ILE A 99 -1.01 -12.93 20.59
C ILE A 99 -0.46 -13.65 21.83
N ASP A 100 -1.27 -13.83 22.87
CA ASP A 100 -0.84 -14.47 24.11
C ASP A 100 -0.45 -15.94 23.90
N GLN A 101 -1.11 -16.67 23.00
CA GLN A 101 -0.73 -18.05 22.67
C GLN A 101 0.62 -18.10 21.96
N MET A 102 0.93 -17.11 21.11
CA MET A 102 2.26 -17.03 20.50
C MET A 102 3.32 -16.65 21.52
N LEU A 103 3.02 -15.73 22.45
CA LEU A 103 3.92 -15.31 23.51
C LEU A 103 4.24 -16.44 24.50
N GLU A 104 3.24 -17.22 24.91
CA GLU A 104 3.44 -18.41 25.75
C GLU A 104 4.36 -19.44 25.08
N ARG A 105 4.19 -19.66 23.77
CA ARG A 105 5.06 -20.59 23.02
C ARG A 105 6.48 -20.08 22.84
N LEU A 106 6.65 -18.75 22.82
CA LEU A 106 7.95 -18.10 22.74
C LEU A 106 8.65 -18.05 24.11
N ALA A 107 7.89 -18.04 25.21
CA ALA A 107 8.44 -17.95 26.56
C ALA A 107 9.41 -19.11 26.88
N GLY A 108 10.56 -18.75 27.45
CA GLY A 108 11.60 -19.72 27.83
C GLY A 108 12.65 -20.00 26.76
N HIS A 109 12.55 -19.38 25.57
CA HIS A 109 13.63 -19.40 24.59
C HIS A 109 14.67 -18.31 24.86
N GLN A 110 15.95 -18.64 24.71
CA GLN A 110 17.06 -17.71 24.98
C GLN A 110 17.36 -16.79 23.79
N PHE A 111 16.95 -17.18 22.58
CA PHE A 111 17.23 -16.43 21.35
C PHE A 111 15.97 -16.33 20.49
N TYR A 112 15.78 -15.18 19.86
CA TYR A 112 14.65 -14.88 18.98
C TYR A 112 15.15 -14.32 17.66
N CYS A 113 14.51 -14.73 16.55
CA CYS A 113 14.75 -14.18 15.22
C CYS A 113 13.42 -13.67 14.66
N PHE A 114 13.42 -12.43 14.16
CA PHE A 114 12.28 -11.83 13.48
C PHE A 114 12.56 -11.80 11.99
N LEU A 115 11.61 -12.29 11.20
CA LEU A 115 11.62 -12.19 9.75
C LEU A 115 10.59 -11.16 9.34
N ASP A 116 11.03 -10.17 8.55
CA ASP A 116 10.16 -9.14 8.04
C ASP A 116 9.65 -9.52 6.64
N CYS A 117 8.36 -9.87 6.56
CA CYS A 117 7.73 -10.35 5.32
C CYS A 117 7.11 -9.20 4.50
N MET A 118 7.70 -8.01 4.48
CA MET A 118 7.16 -6.85 3.74
C MET A 118 6.90 -7.14 2.26
N SER A 119 7.70 -8.02 1.66
CA SER A 119 7.58 -8.42 0.26
C SER A 119 6.59 -9.56 0.02
N GLY A 120 5.95 -10.13 1.05
CA GLY A 120 5.05 -11.27 0.90
C GLY A 120 3.75 -10.98 0.14
N TYR A 121 3.48 -9.71 -0.18
CA TYR A 121 2.31 -9.26 -0.95
C TYR A 121 2.59 -9.09 -2.45
N PHE A 122 3.85 -9.05 -2.87
CA PHE A 122 4.26 -8.75 -4.25
C PHE A 122 4.64 -10.02 -5.01
#